data_AF-A0A382XX37-F1
#
_entry.id   AF-A0A382XX37-F1
#
_cell.length_a   1.000
_cell.length_b   1.000
_cell.length_c   1.000
_cell.angle_alpha   90.00
_cell.angle_beta   90.00
_cell.angle_gamma   90.00
#
_symmetry.space_group_name_H-M   'P 1'
#
loop_
_entity.id
_entity.type
_entity.pdbx_description
1 polymer ?
#
loop_
_entity_poly.entity_id
_entity_poly.type
_entity_poly.pdbx_seq_one_letter_code
_entity_poly.pdbx_strand_id
1 'polypeptide(L)'
;MIKRRDFLAKTMLLGTAGLTLPIPRIYGATMAPYEGRLLVVIQADGGWDVTSFCDPKVNQAGEMEITHWSRTAEPRTAGNITYAPFANNADFFDKYFERMLVINGVDAQTNAHSTGVLHNWSGRNAEGFPTLTA
;
A
#
# COMPACT_ATOMS: atom_id res chain seq x y z
N MET A 1 -3.68 20.79 60.49
CA MET A 1 -2.98 19.50 60.47
C MET A 1 -4.00 18.40 60.19
N ILE A 2 -3.95 17.73 59.05
CA ILE A 2 -4.89 16.64 58.72
C ILE A 2 -4.61 15.45 59.66
N LYS A 3 -5.66 14.89 60.29
CA LYS A 3 -5.53 13.67 61.09
C LYS A 3 -5.30 12.48 60.17
N ARG A 4 -4.31 11.64 60.47
CA ARG A 4 -3.95 10.44 59.68
C ARG A 4 -5.14 9.55 59.31
N ARG A 5 -6.10 9.41 60.24
CA ARG A 5 -7.32 8.63 60.03
C ARG A 5 -8.25 9.23 58.97
N ASP A 6 -8.35 10.56 58.92
CA ASP A 6 -9.17 11.25 57.91
C ASP A 6 -8.50 11.19 56.53
N PHE A 7 -7.16 11.21 56.48
CA PHE A 7 -6.42 11.02 55.24
C PHE A 7 -6.65 9.62 54.66
N LEU A 8 -6.52 8.57 55.48
CA LEU A 8 -6.73 7.17 55.08
C LEU A 8 -8.18 6.90 54.66
N ALA A 9 -9.15 7.41 55.42
CA ALA A 9 -10.56 7.25 55.07
C ALA A 9 -10.90 7.86 53.71
N LYS A 10 -10.37 9.06 53.42
CA LYS A 10 -10.61 9.75 52.15
C LYS A 10 -9.89 9.08 50.97
N THR A 11 -8.65 8.60 51.16
CA THR A 11 -7.91 7.89 50.09
C THR A 11 -8.53 6.54 49.78
N MET A 12 -9.06 5.81 50.78
CA MET A 12 -9.76 4.55 50.55
C MET A 12 -11.07 4.75 49.77
N LEU A 13 -11.84 5.80 50.09
CA LEU A 13 -13.09 6.15 49.40
C LEU A 13 -12.83 6.53 47.92
N LEU A 14 -11.76 7.28 47.65
CA LEU A 14 -11.29 7.63 46.30
C LEU A 14 -10.80 6.39 45.52
N GLY A 15 -10.10 5.47 46.19
CA GLY A 15 -9.65 4.21 45.59
C GLY A 15 -10.80 3.30 45.17
N THR A 16 -11.88 3.24 45.96
CA THR A 16 -13.08 2.45 45.60
C THR A 16 -13.86 3.03 44.43
N ALA A 17 -13.89 4.36 44.27
CA ALA A 17 -14.54 5.00 43.12
C ALA A 17 -13.79 4.74 41.79
N GLY A 18 -12.46 4.58 41.85
CA GLY A 18 -11.64 4.24 40.68
C GLY A 18 -11.87 2.83 40.15
N LEU A 19 -12.30 1.89 40.99
CA LEU A 19 -12.57 0.49 40.62
C LEU A 19 -13.92 0.29 39.93
N THR A 20 -14.84 1.27 40.02
CA THR A 20 -16.14 1.24 39.33
C THR A 20 -16.12 1.96 37.98
N LEU A 21 -15.02 2.64 37.65
CA LEU A 21 -14.87 3.25 36.33
C LEU A 21 -14.73 2.12 35.29
N PRO A 22 -15.39 2.24 34.12
CA PRO A 22 -15.20 1.29 33.03
C PRO A 22 -13.74 1.35 32.59
N ILE A 23 -12.94 0.38 33.04
CA ILE A 23 -11.58 0.19 32.56
C ILE A 23 -11.71 -0.18 31.08
N PRO A 24 -11.03 0.53 30.15
CA PRO A 24 -11.03 0.13 28.77
C PRO A 24 -10.51 -1.31 28.68
N ARG A 25 -11.33 -2.22 28.17
CA ARG A 25 -10.89 -3.59 27.87
C ARG A 25 -9.78 -3.49 26.82
N ILE A 26 -8.55 -3.70 27.25
CA ILE A 26 -7.42 -3.91 26.36
C ILE A 26 -7.60 -5.32 25.79
N TYR A 27 -8.18 -5.42 24.60
CA TYR A 27 -8.16 -6.67 23.84
C TYR A 27 -6.72 -6.86 23.35
N GLY A 28 -5.96 -7.70 24.05
CA GLY A 28 -4.68 -8.18 23.54
C GLY A 28 -4.92 -9.02 22.29
N ALA A 29 -4.04 -8.89 21.29
CA ALA A 29 -4.05 -9.76 20.13
C ALA A 29 -4.01 -11.23 20.60
N THR A 30 -4.81 -12.09 19.97
CA THR A 30 -4.82 -13.52 20.29
C THR A 30 -3.42 -14.09 20.07
N MET A 31 -2.91 -14.91 20.99
CA MET A 31 -1.61 -15.61 20.81
C MET A 31 -1.63 -16.60 19.62
N ALA A 32 -2.81 -16.90 19.10
CA ALA A 32 -3.12 -17.48 17.79
C ALA A 32 -2.29 -16.89 16.63
N PRO A 33 -1.31 -17.58 15.99
CA PRO A 33 -0.78 -17.09 14.72
C PRO A 33 -1.91 -16.94 13.67
N TYR A 34 -1.86 -15.88 12.87
CA TYR A 34 -2.81 -15.71 11.76
C TYR A 34 -2.48 -16.69 10.63
N GLU A 35 -3.41 -17.57 10.30
CA GLU A 35 -3.24 -18.60 9.25
C GLU A 35 -3.90 -18.23 7.92
N GLY A 36 -4.56 -17.07 7.85
CA GLY A 36 -5.25 -16.60 6.66
C GLY A 36 -4.33 -15.97 5.61
N ARG A 37 -4.92 -15.50 4.51
CA ARG A 37 -4.20 -14.74 3.49
C ARG A 37 -3.91 -13.33 3.98
N LEU A 38 -2.71 -12.84 3.71
CA LEU A 38 -2.35 -11.45 3.93
C LEU A 38 -2.63 -10.64 2.66
N LEU A 39 -3.24 -9.47 2.82
CA LEU A 39 -3.26 -8.45 1.78
C LEU A 39 -2.05 -7.55 2.02
N VAL A 40 -1.12 -7.52 1.07
CA VAL A 40 0.03 -6.61 1.07
C VAL A 40 -0.23 -5.52 0.05
N VAL A 41 -0.19 -4.28 0.49
CA VAL A 41 -0.29 -3.11 -0.39
C VAL A 41 1.04 -2.37 -0.34
N ILE A 42 1.63 -2.14 -1.51
CA ILE A 42 2.96 -1.52 -1.63
C ILE A 42 2.77 -0.16 -2.27
N GLN A 43 3.16 0.89 -1.53
CA GLN A 43 3.40 2.21 -2.09
C GLN A 43 4.87 2.32 -2.44
N ALA A 44 5.14 2.53 -3.72
CA ALA A 44 6.47 2.86 -4.19
C ALA A 44 6.43 4.24 -4.83
N ASP A 45 6.99 5.21 -4.12
CA ASP A 45 7.17 6.59 -4.57
C ASP A 45 8.42 6.69 -5.48
N GLY A 46 8.50 7.74 -6.31
CA GLY A 46 9.64 8.00 -7.18
C GLY A 46 9.44 7.66 -8.66
N GLY A 47 8.23 7.26 -9.06
CA GLY A 47 7.87 6.97 -10.45
C GLY A 47 8.34 5.59 -10.90
N TRP A 48 7.40 4.74 -11.31
CA TRP A 48 7.74 3.44 -11.89
C TRP A 48 8.09 3.59 -13.35
N ASP A 49 9.14 2.89 -13.78
CA ASP A 49 9.43 2.77 -15.20
C ASP A 49 8.31 1.96 -15.89
N VAL A 50 7.48 2.65 -16.66
CA VAL A 50 6.44 2.04 -17.50
C VAL A 50 6.96 1.61 -18.86
N THR A 51 8.23 1.90 -19.19
CA THR A 51 8.77 1.65 -20.52
C THR A 51 9.36 0.25 -20.68
N SER A 52 9.84 -0.35 -19.60
CA SER A 52 10.60 -1.61 -19.64
C SER A 52 10.01 -2.74 -18.78
N PHE A 53 8.70 -2.73 -18.50
CA PHE A 53 8.05 -3.79 -17.72
C PHE A 53 6.78 -4.36 -18.39
N CYS A 54 5.58 -3.88 -18.04
CA CYS A 54 4.30 -4.23 -18.69
C CYS A 54 3.96 -3.20 -19.78
N ASP A 55 3.38 -3.65 -20.89
CA ASP A 55 3.02 -2.83 -22.06
C ASP A 55 4.13 -1.85 -22.47
N PRO A 56 5.33 -2.40 -22.73
CA PRO A 56 6.56 -1.63 -22.82
C PRO A 56 6.56 -0.72 -24.05
N LYS A 57 7.42 0.30 -24.01
CA LYS A 57 7.58 1.24 -25.13
C LYS A 57 8.76 0.82 -25.99
N VAL A 58 8.51 0.70 -27.29
CA VAL A 58 9.53 0.43 -28.32
C VAL A 58 9.92 1.72 -29.04
N ASN A 59 11.18 1.79 -29.46
CA ASN A 59 11.69 2.90 -30.27
C ASN A 59 10.87 3.06 -31.55
N GLN A 60 10.62 4.31 -31.93
CA GLN A 60 9.87 4.66 -33.14
C GLN A 60 10.82 5.23 -34.20
N ALA A 61 10.60 4.89 -35.46
CA ALA A 61 11.43 5.36 -36.56
C ALA A 61 11.30 6.90 -36.71
N GLY A 62 12.44 7.59 -36.74
CA GLY A 62 12.49 9.06 -36.87
C GLY A 62 12.29 9.84 -35.58
N GLU A 63 12.03 9.16 -34.46
CA GLU A 63 11.88 9.77 -33.14
C GLU A 63 13.14 9.61 -32.28
N MET A 64 13.20 10.35 -31.18
CA MET A 64 14.24 10.13 -30.17
C MET A 64 14.12 8.74 -29.54
N GLU A 65 15.27 8.18 -29.18
CA GLU A 65 15.32 6.87 -28.56
C GLU A 65 14.66 6.87 -27.18
N ILE A 66 13.82 5.87 -26.93
CA ILE A 66 13.08 5.67 -25.68
C ILE A 66 13.75 4.61 -24.82
N THR A 67 14.13 3.45 -25.41
CA THR A 67 14.69 2.32 -24.68
C THR A 67 15.85 1.65 -25.43
N HIS A 68 16.90 1.28 -24.70
CA HIS A 68 18.06 0.60 -25.29
C HIS A 68 17.76 -0.86 -25.69
N TRP A 69 16.90 -1.55 -24.94
CA TRP A 69 16.57 -2.96 -25.22
C TRP A 69 15.84 -3.11 -26.56
N SER A 70 14.99 -2.14 -26.92
CA SER A 70 14.22 -2.20 -28.18
C SER A 70 15.04 -1.86 -29.44
N ARG A 71 16.35 -1.64 -29.30
CA ARG A 71 17.27 -1.56 -30.46
C ARG A 71 17.41 -2.91 -31.19
N THR A 72 17.27 -4.01 -30.46
CA THR A 72 17.61 -5.36 -30.96
C THR A 72 16.59 -6.44 -30.59
N ALA A 73 15.58 -6.09 -29.80
CA ALA A 73 14.57 -7.01 -29.33
C ALA A 73 13.18 -6.39 -29.40
N GLU A 74 12.18 -7.25 -29.53
CA GLU A 74 10.76 -6.88 -29.58
C GLU A 74 10.05 -7.28 -28.29
N PRO A 75 8.95 -6.60 -27.91
CA PRO A 75 8.12 -7.02 -26.79
C PRO A 75 7.75 -8.51 -26.87
N ARG A 76 7.74 -9.17 -25.72
CA ARG A 76 7.31 -10.57 -25.58
C ARG A 76 5.95 -10.61 -24.90
N THR A 77 5.32 -11.78 -24.88
CA THR A 77 4.00 -11.96 -24.28
C THR A 77 4.01 -13.17 -23.36
N ALA A 78 3.39 -13.04 -22.18
CA ALA A 78 3.03 -14.14 -21.30
C ALA A 78 1.50 -14.12 -21.10
N GLY A 79 0.80 -15.13 -21.62
CA GLY A 79 -0.66 -15.09 -21.72
C GLY A 79 -1.13 -13.93 -22.61
N ASN A 80 -1.87 -12.98 -22.04
CA ASN A 80 -2.30 -11.74 -22.68
C ASN A 80 -1.51 -10.49 -22.23
N ILE A 81 -0.46 -10.67 -21.43
CA ILE A 81 0.35 -9.57 -20.89
C ILE A 81 1.58 -9.40 -21.76
N THR A 82 1.71 -8.22 -22.38
CA THR A 82 2.91 -7.84 -23.13
C THR A 82 3.96 -7.31 -22.16
N TYR A 83 5.22 -7.75 -22.31
CA TYR A 83 6.33 -7.34 -21.45
C TYR A 83 7.64 -7.09 -22.21
N ALA A 84 8.52 -6.26 -21.66
CA ALA A 84 9.83 -6.00 -22.24
C ALA A 84 10.80 -7.17 -21.96
N PRO A 85 11.51 -7.72 -22.96
CA PRO A 85 12.62 -8.66 -22.75
C PRO A 85 13.87 -7.97 -22.20
N PHE A 86 13.74 -7.33 -21.03
CA PHE A 86 14.78 -6.58 -20.35
C PHE A 86 15.03 -7.17 -18.94
N ALA A 87 16.29 -7.16 -18.50
CA ALA A 87 16.71 -7.73 -17.22
C ALA A 87 16.11 -9.15 -17.00
N ASN A 88 15.51 -9.39 -15.83
CA ASN A 88 14.93 -10.68 -15.46
C ASN A 88 13.40 -10.71 -15.63
N ASN A 89 12.84 -9.87 -16.51
CA ASN A 89 11.40 -9.82 -16.72
C ASN A 89 10.86 -11.17 -17.21
N ALA A 90 11.57 -11.85 -18.11
CA ALA A 90 11.15 -13.16 -18.62
C ALA A 90 10.91 -14.16 -17.49
N ASP A 91 11.88 -14.31 -16.58
CA ASP A 91 11.76 -15.21 -15.41
C ASP A 91 10.56 -14.83 -14.51
N PHE A 92 10.28 -13.53 -14.37
CA PHE A 92 9.15 -13.05 -13.58
C PHE A 92 7.82 -13.40 -14.24
N PHE A 93 7.64 -13.06 -15.52
CA PHE A 93 6.39 -13.29 -16.22
C PHE A 93 6.14 -14.78 -16.44
N ASP A 94 7.16 -15.56 -16.82
CA ASP A 94 7.05 -17.02 -16.97
C ASP A 94 6.56 -17.69 -15.68
N LYS A 95 6.96 -17.15 -14.52
CA LYS A 95 6.58 -17.70 -13.21
C LYS A 95 5.22 -17.22 -12.70
N TYR A 96 4.84 -15.97 -12.96
CA TYR A 96 3.74 -15.32 -12.23
C TYR A 96 2.56 -14.85 -13.08
N PHE A 97 2.65 -14.84 -14.42
CA PHE A 97 1.61 -14.21 -15.25
C PHE A 97 0.19 -14.74 -14.99
N GLU A 98 0.03 -16.04 -14.71
CA GLU A 98 -1.28 -16.66 -14.41
C GLU A 98 -1.93 -16.15 -13.11
N ARG A 99 -1.16 -15.47 -12.25
CA ARG A 99 -1.59 -14.95 -10.95
C ARG A 99 -1.58 -13.42 -10.90
N MET A 100 -1.49 -12.78 -12.06
CA MET A 100 -1.40 -11.34 -12.20
C MET A 100 -2.68 -10.76 -12.80
N LEU A 101 -3.03 -9.57 -12.32
CA LEU A 101 -3.97 -8.67 -12.99
C LEU A 101 -3.21 -7.38 -13.29
N VAL A 102 -3.13 -7.03 -14.58
CA VAL A 102 -2.56 -5.75 -15.02
C VAL A 102 -3.73 -4.84 -15.39
N ILE A 103 -3.77 -3.66 -14.78
CA ILE A 103 -4.75 -2.61 -15.09
C ILE A 103 -3.98 -1.48 -15.74
N ASN A 104 -4.26 -1.24 -17.03
CA ASN A 104 -3.65 -0.16 -17.78
C ASN A 104 -4.56 1.05 -17.83
N GLY A 105 -4.00 2.24 -17.59
CA GLY A 105 -4.73 3.49 -17.68
C GLY A 105 -5.72 3.67 -16.53
N VAL A 106 -5.21 4.08 -15.36
CA VAL A 106 -6.03 4.58 -14.27
C VAL A 106 -6.11 6.10 -14.39
N ASP A 107 -7.31 6.62 -14.66
CA ASP A 107 -7.56 8.06 -14.62
C ASP A 107 -7.82 8.50 -13.17
N ALA A 108 -6.86 9.22 -12.59
CA ALA A 108 -6.98 9.74 -11.23
C ALA A 108 -7.90 10.97 -11.13
N GLN A 109 -8.34 11.56 -12.25
CA GLN A 109 -9.18 12.76 -12.30
C GLN A 109 -8.64 13.94 -11.46
N THR A 110 -7.32 14.04 -11.33
CA THR A 110 -6.64 15.13 -10.59
C THR A 110 -5.70 15.89 -11.52
N ASN A 111 -5.47 17.17 -11.20
CA ASN A 111 -4.55 18.05 -11.93
C ASN A 111 -3.34 18.50 -11.08
N ALA A 112 -3.17 17.94 -9.88
CA ALA A 112 -2.11 18.28 -8.96
C ALA A 112 -1.47 16.99 -8.41
N HIS A 113 -0.13 16.97 -8.34
CA HIS A 113 0.62 15.77 -7.97
C HIS A 113 0.25 15.23 -6.58
N SER A 114 0.24 16.10 -5.56
CA SER A 114 -0.15 15.72 -4.19
C SER A 114 -1.59 15.20 -4.11
N THR A 115 -2.50 15.83 -4.86
CA THR A 115 -3.91 15.40 -4.94
C THR A 115 -4.03 14.04 -5.63
N GLY A 116 -3.25 13.79 -6.69
CA GLY A 116 -3.23 12.50 -7.38
C GLY A 116 -2.71 11.36 -6.51
N VAL A 117 -1.69 11.63 -5.69
CA VAL A 117 -1.23 10.68 -4.66
C VAL A 117 -2.39 10.38 -3.71
N LEU A 118 -2.99 11.39 -3.08
CA LEU A 118 -4.12 11.20 -2.15
C LEU A 118 -5.27 10.42 -2.80
N HIS A 119 -5.62 10.76 -4.04
CA HIS A 119 -6.70 10.12 -4.78
C HIS A 119 -6.42 8.65 -5.06
N ASN A 120 -5.23 8.31 -5.55
CA ASN A 120 -4.86 6.92 -5.86
C ASN A 120 -4.89 6.01 -4.62
N TRP A 121 -4.65 6.56 -3.43
CA TRP A 121 -4.67 5.79 -2.18
C TRP A 121 -6.05 5.73 -1.51
N SER A 122 -6.84 6.81 -1.61
CA SER A 122 -8.09 6.95 -0.85
C SER A 122 -9.36 6.85 -1.70
N GLY A 123 -9.21 6.85 -3.03
CA GLY A 123 -10.31 6.99 -3.98
C GLY A 123 -11.04 8.33 -3.91
N ARG A 124 -10.47 9.35 -3.23
CA ARG A 124 -11.08 10.68 -3.06
C ARG A 124 -10.02 11.77 -2.84
N ASN A 125 -10.43 13.03 -2.94
CA ASN A 125 -9.54 14.17 -2.69
C ASN A 125 -9.65 14.72 -1.25
N ALA A 126 -10.48 14.11 -0.41
CA ALA A 126 -10.67 14.52 0.98
C ALA A 126 -9.68 13.80 1.89
N GLU A 127 -8.92 14.57 2.68
CA GLU A 127 -8.02 14.04 3.71
C GLU A 127 -8.79 13.46 4.90
N GLY A 128 -8.18 12.50 5.62
CA GLY A 128 -8.71 11.98 6.90
C GLY A 128 -9.71 10.82 6.80
N PHE A 129 -9.88 10.21 5.63
CA PHE A 129 -10.73 9.02 5.43
C PHE A 129 -9.88 7.79 5.12
N PRO A 130 -10.38 6.57 5.46
CA PRO A 130 -9.55 5.38 5.36
C PRO A 130 -9.17 5.09 3.91
N THR A 131 -7.88 4.92 3.73
CA THR A 131 -7.19 4.40 2.55
C THR A 131 -7.02 2.88 2.74
N LEU A 132 -6.98 2.09 1.65
CA LEU A 132 -6.71 0.64 1.75
C LEU A 132 -5.31 0.35 2.33
N THR A 133 -4.39 1.29 2.16
CA THR A 133 -3.14 1.44 2.92
C THR A 133 -3.44 2.30 4.13
N ALA A 134 -3.36 1.79 5.35
CA ALA A 134 -3.71 2.54 6.58
C ALA A 134 -3.17 3.98 6.64
#